data_AF-A0A0J9WFL1-F1
#
_entry.id   AF-A0A0J9WFL1-F1
#
_cell.length_a   1.000
_cell.length_b   1.000
_cell.length_c   1.000
_cell.angle_alpha   90.00
_cell.angle_beta   90.00
_cell.angle_gamma   90.00
#
_symmetry.space_group_name_H-M   'P 1'
#
loop_
_entity.id
_entity.type
_entity.pdbx_description
1 polymer ?
#
loop_
_entity_poly.entity_id
_entity_poly.type
_entity_poly.pdbx_seq_one_letter_code
_entity_poly.pdbx_strand_id
1 'polypeptide(L)'
;MFFKYSFFENLEDFIKQEKRIDINSGISMNSFCDSVKDISGINLAAINICKRFVDLFILLFGQYAGQPDTPISIQYPSFLNYWLKDKLNAASVSDEYRKIVYQKIEQNYINFNAEQKLKNNMYDFNNKDYYKMHSLYELYKQFFELKENNSKNCLDFPTYLKEKYTKAWKNCFEEPDTAFCNALNRFTSLHESLKTSPSATCAETELPPIPDFLLQLSTKDKYAKTTTEGKKLIQNSSYYSTFGLTSLTGEKV
;
A
#
# COMPACT_ATOMS: atom_id res chain seq x y z
N MET A 1 4.24 -17.98 3.46
CA MET A 1 5.20 -17.14 2.70
C MET A 1 4.64 -15.72 2.71
N PHE A 2 5.40 -14.75 3.21
CA PHE A 2 4.93 -13.37 3.36
C PHE A 2 5.18 -12.59 2.06
N PHE A 3 4.11 -12.13 1.41
CA PHE A 3 4.21 -11.39 0.16
C PHE A 3 4.08 -9.89 0.42
N LYS A 4 5.14 -9.33 1.01
CA LYS A 4 5.25 -7.96 1.54
C LYS A 4 4.55 -6.87 0.70
N TYR A 5 4.61 -6.96 -0.63
CA TYR A 5 4.02 -5.96 -1.53
C TYR A 5 3.09 -6.52 -2.60
N SER A 6 2.90 -7.83 -2.72
CA SER A 6 2.08 -8.34 -3.84
C SER A 6 0.59 -8.08 -3.64
N PHE A 7 0.14 -7.89 -2.39
CA PHE A 7 -1.27 -7.62 -2.09
C PHE A 7 -1.78 -6.32 -2.70
N PHE A 8 -0.90 -5.39 -3.08
CA PHE A 8 -1.27 -4.13 -3.75
C PHE A 8 -2.00 -4.37 -5.09
N GLU A 9 -1.78 -5.52 -5.75
CA GLU A 9 -2.47 -5.90 -6.98
C GLU A 9 -3.98 -6.09 -6.78
N ASN A 10 -4.40 -6.52 -5.58
CA ASN A 10 -5.80 -6.78 -5.23
C ASN A 10 -6.34 -5.78 -4.19
N LEU A 11 -5.62 -4.67 -3.97
CA LEU A 11 -5.95 -3.72 -2.90
C LEU A 11 -7.32 -3.05 -3.10
N GLU A 12 -7.73 -2.78 -4.35
CA GLU A 12 -9.05 -2.19 -4.64
C GLU A 12 -10.16 -3.07 -4.05
N ASP A 13 -10.08 -4.38 -4.23
CA ASP A 13 -11.07 -5.34 -3.73
C ASP A 13 -11.03 -5.46 -2.21
N PHE A 14 -9.84 -5.46 -1.61
CA PHE A 14 -9.70 -5.48 -0.16
C PHE A 14 -10.29 -4.24 0.51
N ILE A 15 -10.06 -3.05 -0.05
CA ILE A 15 -10.66 -1.80 0.44
C ILE A 15 -12.19 -1.83 0.28
N LYS A 16 -12.71 -2.40 -0.82
CA LYS A 16 -14.16 -2.59 -0.99
C LYS A 16 -14.75 -3.50 0.09
N GLN A 17 -14.06 -4.57 0.49
CA GLN A 17 -14.53 -5.42 1.61
C GLN A 17 -14.43 -4.69 2.96
N GLU A 18 -13.37 -3.91 3.19
CA GLU A 18 -13.24 -3.07 4.40
C GLU A 18 -14.44 -2.13 4.57
N LYS A 19 -14.90 -1.50 3.49
CA LYS A 19 -16.09 -0.61 3.49
C LYS A 19 -17.40 -1.34 3.87
N ARG A 20 -17.44 -2.68 3.83
CA ARG A 20 -18.63 -3.49 4.18
C ARG A 20 -18.67 -3.91 5.65
N ILE A 21 -17.63 -3.66 6.43
CA ILE A 21 -17.62 -3.97 7.87
C ILE A 21 -18.73 -3.15 8.55
N ASP A 22 -19.74 -3.84 9.08
CA ASP A 22 -20.74 -3.22 9.94
C ASP A 22 -20.23 -3.18 11.39
N ILE A 23 -20.09 -1.96 11.92
CA ILE A 23 -19.65 -1.69 13.29
C ILE A 23 -20.62 -2.29 14.33
N ASN A 24 -21.87 -2.57 13.92
CA ASN A 24 -22.90 -3.16 14.77
C ASN A 24 -23.04 -4.68 14.60
N SER A 25 -22.20 -5.31 13.79
CA SER A 25 -22.25 -6.77 13.64
C SER A 25 -21.84 -7.43 14.96
N GLY A 26 -22.82 -7.94 15.71
CA GLY A 26 -22.63 -8.64 16.98
C GLY A 26 -21.99 -10.02 16.80
N ILE A 27 -20.86 -10.10 16.10
CA ILE A 27 -20.17 -11.35 15.80
C ILE A 27 -19.52 -11.85 17.10
N SER A 28 -20.03 -12.94 17.65
CA SER A 28 -19.54 -13.54 18.90
C SER A 28 -18.05 -13.92 18.86
N MET A 29 -17.53 -14.20 17.66
CA MET A 29 -16.15 -14.64 17.43
C MET A 29 -15.10 -13.58 17.78
N ASN A 30 -15.47 -12.30 17.91
CA ASN A 30 -14.54 -11.23 18.26
C ASN A 30 -14.51 -10.89 19.77
N SER A 31 -15.31 -11.59 20.59
CA SER A 31 -15.43 -11.32 22.05
C SER A 31 -14.11 -11.45 22.81
N PHE A 32 -13.16 -12.26 22.35
CA PHE A 32 -11.83 -12.35 22.98
C PHE A 32 -11.08 -11.01 22.98
N CYS A 33 -11.41 -10.09 22.06
CA CYS A 33 -10.83 -8.76 21.99
C CYS A 33 -11.18 -7.90 23.21
N ASP A 34 -12.28 -8.16 23.92
CA ASP A 34 -12.66 -7.43 25.15
C ASP A 34 -11.64 -7.63 26.28
N SER A 35 -10.78 -8.64 26.16
CA SER A 35 -9.71 -8.93 27.11
C SER A 35 -8.38 -8.23 26.81
N VAL A 36 -8.32 -7.32 25.83
CA VAL A 36 -7.13 -6.52 25.54
C VAL A 36 -6.90 -5.52 26.67
N LYS A 37 -5.90 -5.79 27.50
CA LYS A 37 -5.47 -4.95 28.63
C LYS A 37 -3.97 -5.05 28.86
N ASP A 38 -3.35 -3.97 29.34
CA ASP A 38 -1.94 -3.90 29.75
C ASP A 38 -1.82 -3.35 31.18
N ILE A 39 -0.61 -2.92 31.60
CA ILE A 39 -0.36 -2.30 32.91
C ILE A 39 -1.12 -0.97 33.08
N SER A 40 -1.32 -0.23 32.00
CA SER A 40 -2.06 1.04 31.93
C SER A 40 -3.58 0.85 31.93
N GLY A 41 -4.09 -0.38 31.83
CA GLY A 41 -5.51 -0.70 31.89
C GLY A 41 -6.09 -1.19 30.57
N ILE A 42 -7.28 -0.69 30.22
CA ILE A 42 -7.99 -1.04 28.99
C ILE A 42 -7.80 0.07 27.95
N ASN A 43 -7.51 -0.31 26.70
CA ASN A 43 -7.49 0.61 25.56
C ASN A 43 -8.65 0.30 24.61
N LEU A 44 -9.68 1.14 24.62
CA LEU A 44 -10.88 0.95 23.80
C LEU A 44 -10.60 1.00 22.29
N ALA A 45 -9.64 1.82 21.85
CA ALA A 45 -9.26 1.86 20.44
C ALA A 45 -8.63 0.54 20.00
N ALA A 46 -7.74 -0.03 20.80
CA ALA A 46 -7.13 -1.33 20.56
C ALA A 46 -8.18 -2.46 20.53
N ILE A 47 -9.14 -2.46 21.46
CA ILE A 47 -10.26 -3.40 21.47
C ILE A 47 -11.07 -3.29 20.17
N ASN A 48 -11.50 -2.09 19.81
CA ASN A 48 -12.34 -1.86 18.63
C ASN A 48 -11.62 -2.25 17.33
N ILE A 49 -10.31 -1.98 17.23
CA ILE A 49 -9.50 -2.37 16.07
C ILE A 49 -9.36 -3.89 16.02
N CYS A 50 -9.12 -4.56 17.16
CA CYS A 50 -9.10 -6.03 17.24
C CYS A 50 -10.43 -6.64 16.75
N LYS A 51 -11.58 -6.09 17.16
CA LYS A 51 -12.88 -6.59 16.71
C LYS A 51 -13.07 -6.45 15.20
N ARG A 52 -12.81 -5.25 14.68
CA ARG A 52 -12.90 -4.97 13.23
C ARG A 52 -11.93 -5.81 12.41
N PHE A 53 -10.77 -6.17 12.96
CA PHE A 53 -9.84 -7.09 12.31
C PHE A 53 -10.49 -8.47 12.08
N VAL A 54 -11.13 -9.02 13.12
CA VAL A 54 -11.81 -10.33 13.05
C VAL A 54 -12.95 -10.26 12.04
N ASP A 55 -13.75 -9.20 12.07
CA ASP A 55 -14.87 -9.03 11.14
C ASP A 55 -14.38 -8.93 9.68
N LEU A 56 -13.31 -8.16 9.44
CA LEU A 56 -12.68 -8.05 8.12
C LEU A 56 -12.12 -9.39 7.65
N PHE A 57 -11.48 -10.16 8.54
CA PHE A 57 -11.01 -11.50 8.21
C PHE A 57 -12.17 -12.39 7.78
N ILE A 58 -13.28 -12.41 8.53
CA ILE A 58 -14.45 -13.25 8.22
C ILE A 58 -15.04 -12.87 6.85
N LEU A 59 -15.13 -11.57 6.54
CA LEU A 59 -15.60 -11.09 5.23
C LEU A 59 -14.68 -11.57 4.09
N LEU A 60 -13.37 -11.36 4.22
CA LEU A 60 -12.39 -11.77 3.21
C LEU A 60 -12.34 -13.30 3.07
N PHE A 61 -12.40 -14.03 4.17
CA PHE A 61 -12.44 -15.49 4.17
C PHE A 61 -13.70 -15.99 3.47
N GLY A 62 -14.89 -15.48 3.82
CA GLY A 62 -16.14 -15.84 3.15
C GLY A 62 -16.12 -15.56 1.64
N GLN A 63 -15.48 -14.47 1.22
CA GLN A 63 -15.37 -14.09 -0.18
C GLN A 63 -14.39 -14.98 -0.97
N TYR A 64 -13.27 -15.43 -0.35
CA TYR A 64 -12.15 -16.05 -1.07
C TYR A 64 -11.83 -17.49 -0.65
N ALA A 65 -12.54 -18.08 0.32
CA ALA A 65 -12.30 -19.45 0.80
C ALA A 65 -12.53 -20.51 -0.29
N GLY A 66 -13.47 -20.31 -1.20
CA GLY A 66 -13.75 -21.22 -2.31
C GLY A 66 -12.70 -21.22 -3.42
N GLN A 67 -11.66 -20.39 -3.30
CA GLN A 67 -10.64 -20.18 -4.33
C GLN A 67 -9.23 -20.16 -3.71
N PRO A 68 -8.79 -21.24 -3.05
CA PRO A 68 -7.59 -21.23 -2.20
C PRO A 68 -6.29 -20.88 -2.95
N ASP A 69 -6.21 -21.22 -4.24
CA ASP A 69 -5.01 -21.08 -5.07
C ASP A 69 -4.98 -19.79 -5.92
N THR A 70 -5.97 -18.91 -5.75
CA THR A 70 -5.97 -17.63 -6.47
C THR A 70 -5.04 -16.62 -5.81
N PRO A 71 -4.44 -15.70 -6.59
CA PRO A 71 -3.60 -14.63 -6.03
C PRO A 71 -4.29 -13.88 -4.88
N ILE A 72 -5.57 -13.53 -5.03
CA ILE A 72 -6.32 -12.79 -4.02
C ILE A 72 -6.46 -13.56 -2.69
N SER A 73 -6.70 -14.88 -2.75
CA SER A 73 -6.81 -15.74 -1.56
C SER A 73 -5.48 -15.95 -0.83
N ILE A 74 -4.36 -15.90 -1.58
CA ILE A 74 -3.01 -16.01 -1.04
C ILE A 74 -2.54 -14.68 -0.42
N GLN A 75 -3.00 -13.56 -0.98
CA GLN A 75 -2.49 -12.23 -0.65
C GLN A 75 -3.21 -11.51 0.50
N TYR A 76 -4.50 -11.76 0.71
CA TYR A 76 -5.26 -11.03 1.73
C TYR A 76 -4.70 -11.15 3.17
N PRO A 77 -4.02 -12.24 3.59
CA PRO A 77 -3.38 -12.26 4.90
C PRO A 77 -2.27 -11.20 5.06
N SER A 78 -1.53 -10.91 3.98
CA SER A 78 -0.52 -9.84 3.98
C SER A 78 -1.17 -8.46 4.05
N PHE A 79 -2.29 -8.27 3.34
CA PHE A 79 -3.11 -7.07 3.48
C PHE A 79 -3.64 -6.90 4.91
N LEU A 80 -4.17 -7.96 5.53
CA LEU A 80 -4.69 -7.93 6.90
C LEU A 80 -3.62 -7.54 7.93
N ASN A 81 -2.40 -8.08 7.80
CA ASN A 81 -1.31 -7.71 8.69
C ASN A 81 -0.93 -6.22 8.53
N TYR A 82 -0.84 -5.73 7.29
CA TYR A 82 -0.65 -4.29 7.02
C TYR A 82 -1.79 -3.45 7.60
N TRP A 83 -3.04 -3.83 7.33
CA TRP A 83 -4.24 -3.13 7.77
C TRP A 83 -4.27 -2.99 9.28
N LEU A 84 -3.95 -4.06 10.02
CA LEU A 84 -3.93 -4.03 11.48
C LEU A 84 -2.93 -3.00 12.00
N LYS A 85 -1.68 -3.04 11.49
CA LYS A 85 -0.64 -2.08 11.85
C LYS A 85 -1.04 -0.64 11.52
N ASP A 86 -1.60 -0.41 10.32
CA ASP A 86 -2.08 0.91 9.88
C ASP A 86 -3.15 1.47 10.81
N LYS A 87 -4.18 0.68 11.16
CA LYS A 87 -5.25 1.14 12.08
C LYS A 87 -4.74 1.40 13.49
N LEU A 88 -3.88 0.54 14.02
CA LEU A 88 -3.29 0.72 15.35
C LEU A 88 -2.43 1.99 15.41
N ASN A 89 -1.63 2.25 14.37
CA ASN A 89 -0.81 3.45 14.27
C ASN A 89 -1.68 4.72 14.12
N ALA A 90 -2.71 4.68 13.26
CA ALA A 90 -3.62 5.81 13.06
C ALA A 90 -4.38 6.18 14.35
N ALA A 91 -4.69 5.19 15.19
CA ALA A 91 -5.31 5.40 16.50
C ALA A 91 -4.31 5.71 17.62
N SER A 92 -3.02 5.91 17.30
CA SER A 92 -1.95 6.17 18.27
C SER A 92 -1.89 5.13 19.41
N VAL A 93 -2.18 3.86 19.09
CA VAL A 93 -2.10 2.77 20.07
C VAL A 93 -0.63 2.50 20.41
N SER A 94 -0.33 2.49 21.72
CA SER A 94 1.03 2.28 22.22
C SER A 94 1.60 0.92 21.80
N ASP A 95 2.92 0.83 21.78
CA ASP A 95 3.65 -0.39 21.45
C ASP A 95 3.25 -1.58 22.33
N GLU A 96 2.96 -1.35 23.63
CA GLU A 96 2.49 -2.41 24.54
C GLU A 96 1.13 -2.96 24.09
N TYR A 97 0.15 -2.08 23.88
CA TYR A 97 -1.18 -2.50 23.44
C TYR A 97 -1.16 -3.14 22.06
N ARG A 98 -0.36 -2.64 21.12
CA ARG A 98 -0.24 -3.26 19.79
C ARG A 98 0.25 -4.71 19.92
N LYS A 99 1.30 -4.96 20.70
CA LYS A 99 1.81 -6.33 20.95
C LYS A 99 0.71 -7.23 21.53
N ILE A 100 -0.07 -6.71 22.48
CA ILE A 100 -1.18 -7.45 23.08
C ILE A 100 -2.26 -7.78 22.04
N VAL A 101 -2.62 -6.85 21.15
CA VAL A 101 -3.58 -7.11 20.07
C VAL A 101 -3.11 -8.25 19.16
N TYR A 102 -1.84 -8.20 18.71
CA TYR A 102 -1.26 -9.29 17.90
C TYR A 102 -1.29 -10.64 18.63
N GLN A 103 -0.88 -10.67 19.91
CA GLN A 103 -0.93 -11.87 20.74
C GLN A 103 -2.34 -12.42 20.92
N LYS A 104 -3.33 -11.54 21.13
CA LYS A 104 -4.73 -11.95 21.29
C LYS A 104 -5.27 -12.58 20.00
N ILE A 105 -4.96 -12.01 18.84
CA ILE A 105 -5.33 -12.60 17.55
C ILE A 105 -4.64 -13.96 17.38
N GLU A 106 -3.34 -14.06 17.68
CA GLU A 106 -2.57 -15.30 17.55
C GLU A 106 -3.13 -16.44 18.44
N GLN A 107 -3.51 -16.12 19.68
CA GLN A 107 -4.08 -17.08 20.62
C GLN A 107 -5.49 -17.55 20.25
N ASN A 108 -6.22 -16.79 19.42
CA ASN A 108 -7.65 -17.00 19.19
C ASN A 108 -8.01 -17.23 17.72
N TYR A 109 -7.06 -17.25 16.78
CA TYR A 109 -7.36 -17.43 15.34
C TYR A 109 -8.11 -18.73 15.03
N ILE A 110 -7.98 -19.77 15.88
CA ILE A 110 -8.68 -21.05 15.72
C ILE A 110 -10.19 -20.85 15.90
N ASN A 111 -10.60 -19.95 16.79
CA ASN A 111 -12.00 -19.71 17.14
C ASN A 111 -12.83 -19.14 15.98
N PHE A 112 -12.15 -18.59 14.96
CA PHE A 112 -12.78 -18.06 13.75
C PHE A 112 -12.18 -18.67 12.47
N ASN A 113 -11.73 -19.93 12.55
CA ASN A 113 -11.25 -20.74 11.41
C ASN A 113 -10.11 -20.10 10.60
N ALA A 114 -9.26 -19.32 11.26
CA ALA A 114 -8.25 -18.52 10.59
C ALA A 114 -6.84 -19.11 10.62
N GLU A 115 -6.64 -20.28 11.23
CA GLU A 115 -5.32 -20.91 11.39
C GLU A 115 -4.56 -21.02 10.06
N GLN A 116 -5.19 -21.58 9.03
CA GLN A 116 -4.52 -21.83 7.74
C GLN A 116 -4.02 -20.54 7.07
N LYS A 117 -4.60 -19.39 7.41
CA LYS A 117 -4.37 -18.12 6.73
C LYS A 117 -3.56 -17.15 7.57
N LEU A 118 -3.74 -17.13 8.89
CA LEU A 118 -3.09 -16.17 9.79
C LEU A 118 -1.83 -16.72 10.47
N LYS A 119 -1.72 -18.05 10.66
CA LYS A 119 -0.54 -18.66 11.29
C LYS A 119 0.73 -18.28 10.52
N ASN A 120 1.71 -17.73 11.23
CA ASN A 120 2.97 -17.21 10.68
C ASN A 120 2.85 -16.03 9.70
N ASN A 121 1.65 -15.46 9.49
CA ASN A 121 1.43 -14.31 8.60
C ASN A 121 1.06 -13.02 9.37
N MET A 122 0.83 -13.12 10.68
CA MET A 122 0.51 -11.99 11.57
C MET A 122 1.71 -11.67 12.47
N TYR A 123 2.25 -10.46 12.36
CA TYR A 123 3.34 -9.98 13.22
C TYR A 123 3.45 -8.45 13.17
N ASP A 124 3.81 -7.82 14.29
CA ASP A 124 4.07 -6.38 14.38
C ASP A 124 5.43 -6.06 13.73
N PHE A 125 5.40 -5.76 12.42
CA PHE A 125 6.61 -5.48 11.65
C PHE A 125 7.15 -4.06 11.92
N ASN A 126 8.44 -3.87 11.62
CA ASN A 126 9.15 -2.63 11.96
C ASN A 126 8.58 -1.40 11.22
N ASN A 127 8.80 -0.22 11.81
CA ASN A 127 8.27 1.03 11.29
C ASN A 127 8.81 1.39 9.90
N LYS A 128 10.04 1.02 9.57
CA LYS A 128 10.65 1.29 8.26
C LYS A 128 9.91 0.55 7.14
N ASP A 129 9.59 -0.71 7.36
CA ASP A 129 8.78 -1.51 6.42
C ASP A 129 7.34 -1.00 6.33
N TYR A 130 6.77 -0.58 7.47
CA TYR A 130 5.47 0.08 7.52
C TYR A 130 5.42 1.34 6.68
N TYR A 131 6.35 2.29 6.84
CA TYR A 131 6.30 3.53 6.08
C TYR A 131 6.45 3.33 4.58
N LYS A 132 7.23 2.32 4.15
CA LYS A 132 7.29 1.91 2.74
C LYS A 132 5.94 1.39 2.25
N MET A 133 5.32 0.43 2.94
CA MET A 133 4.00 -0.07 2.56
C MET A 133 2.94 1.04 2.57
N HIS A 134 2.95 1.88 3.60
CA HIS A 134 1.99 2.96 3.76
C HIS A 134 2.10 3.98 2.62
N SER A 135 3.32 4.29 2.17
CA SER A 135 3.52 5.16 0.99
C SER A 135 2.89 4.59 -0.29
N LEU A 136 2.97 3.27 -0.50
CA LEU A 136 2.27 2.62 -1.61
C LEU A 136 0.76 2.65 -1.39
N TYR A 137 0.29 2.34 -0.18
CA TYR A 137 -1.14 2.36 0.14
C TYR A 137 -1.77 3.73 -0.10
N GLU A 138 -1.13 4.83 0.30
CA GLU A 138 -1.60 6.18 0.02
C GLU A 138 -1.78 6.42 -1.49
N LEU A 139 -0.78 6.03 -2.30
CA LEU A 139 -0.83 6.17 -3.76
C LEU A 139 -1.98 5.39 -4.38
N TYR A 140 -2.09 4.10 -4.06
CA TYR A 140 -3.15 3.23 -4.58
C TYR A 140 -4.54 3.67 -4.12
N LYS A 141 -4.70 4.03 -2.84
CA LYS A 141 -5.98 4.46 -2.29
C LYS A 141 -6.50 5.70 -2.99
N GLN A 142 -5.65 6.73 -3.15
CA GLN A 142 -6.03 7.96 -3.85
C GLN A 142 -6.38 7.69 -5.30
N PHE A 143 -5.59 6.85 -5.97
CA PHE A 143 -5.87 6.40 -7.33
C PHE A 143 -7.26 5.73 -7.46
N PHE A 144 -7.62 4.85 -6.53
CA PHE A 144 -8.96 4.22 -6.53
C PHE A 144 -10.08 5.19 -6.18
N GLU A 145 -9.86 6.12 -5.24
CA GLU A 145 -10.85 7.17 -4.91
C GLU A 145 -11.16 8.06 -6.11
N LEU A 146 -10.19 8.32 -6.98
CA LEU A 146 -10.40 9.08 -8.23
C LEU A 146 -11.20 8.32 -9.27
N LYS A 147 -10.96 7.01 -9.38
CA LYS A 147 -11.74 6.13 -10.26
C LYS A 147 -13.21 6.06 -9.84
N GLU A 148 -13.50 6.26 -8.55
CA GLU A 148 -14.87 6.29 -7.99
C GLU A 148 -15.53 7.68 -8.06
N ASN A 149 -14.78 8.79 -7.92
CA ASN A 149 -15.31 10.16 -7.80
C ASN A 149 -14.87 11.09 -8.95
N ASN A 150 -15.58 11.01 -10.08
CA ASN A 150 -15.22 11.54 -11.40
C ASN A 150 -15.10 13.07 -11.60
N SER A 151 -14.95 13.93 -10.59
CA SER A 151 -14.91 15.38 -10.89
C SER A 151 -14.15 16.29 -9.93
N LYS A 152 -14.27 16.15 -8.61
CA LYS A 152 -13.71 17.17 -7.70
C LYS A 152 -12.22 17.01 -7.39
N ASN A 153 -11.69 15.79 -7.52
CA ASN A 153 -10.32 15.46 -7.11
C ASN A 153 -9.31 15.47 -8.27
N CYS A 154 -9.76 15.62 -9.52
CA CYS A 154 -8.90 15.56 -10.70
C CYS A 154 -7.90 16.73 -10.79
N LEU A 155 -8.26 17.92 -10.30
CA LEU A 155 -7.39 19.10 -10.37
C LEU A 155 -6.17 19.00 -9.44
N ASP A 156 -6.37 18.48 -8.23
CA ASP A 156 -5.31 18.41 -7.21
C ASP A 156 -4.51 17.11 -7.30
N PHE A 157 -5.06 16.08 -7.94
CA PHE A 157 -4.42 14.77 -8.01
C PHE A 157 -3.05 14.78 -8.68
N PRO A 158 -2.81 15.44 -9.83
CA PRO A 158 -1.48 15.50 -10.43
C PRO A 158 -0.41 16.03 -9.47
N THR A 159 -0.74 17.06 -8.68
CA THR A 159 0.17 17.64 -7.68
C THR A 159 0.43 16.64 -6.54
N TYR A 160 -0.63 16.05 -6.00
CA TYR A 160 -0.53 15.03 -4.95
C TYR A 160 0.29 13.81 -5.39
N LEU A 161 -0.02 13.27 -6.58
CA LEU A 161 0.64 12.13 -7.18
C LEU A 161 2.13 12.42 -7.36
N LYS A 162 2.46 13.59 -7.93
CA LYS A 162 3.84 14.04 -8.10
C LYS A 162 4.60 14.05 -6.78
N GLU A 163 4.05 14.68 -5.74
CA GLU A 163 4.70 14.82 -4.44
C GLU A 163 4.93 13.45 -3.78
N LYS A 164 3.87 12.65 -3.65
CA LYS A 164 3.90 11.36 -2.96
C LYS A 164 4.72 10.32 -3.71
N TYR A 165 4.57 10.24 -5.04
CA TYR A 165 5.35 9.32 -5.86
C TYR A 165 6.84 9.68 -5.83
N THR A 166 7.19 10.96 -5.95
CA THR A 166 8.58 11.41 -5.86
C THR A 166 9.21 11.00 -4.54
N LYS A 167 8.49 11.21 -3.42
CA LYS A 167 8.96 10.82 -2.09
C LYS A 167 9.18 9.30 -1.99
N ALA A 168 8.23 8.50 -2.47
CA ALA A 168 8.37 7.04 -2.51
C ALA A 168 9.54 6.60 -3.41
N TRP A 169 9.70 7.23 -4.56
CA TRP A 169 10.76 6.93 -5.52
C TRP A 169 12.16 7.23 -4.98
N LYS A 170 12.36 8.32 -4.23
CA LYS A 170 13.66 8.61 -3.58
C LYS A 170 14.10 7.48 -2.64
N ASN A 171 13.17 6.88 -1.92
CA ASN A 171 13.45 5.74 -1.02
C ASN A 171 13.99 4.50 -1.76
N CYS A 172 13.84 4.41 -3.08
CA CYS A 172 14.44 3.32 -3.86
C CYS A 172 15.96 3.39 -3.99
N PHE A 173 16.54 4.58 -3.83
CA PHE A 173 17.97 4.81 -4.02
C PHE A 173 18.70 5.08 -2.71
N GLU A 174 18.02 5.71 -1.74
CA GLU A 174 18.58 5.96 -0.42
C GLU A 174 18.77 4.64 0.38
N GLU A 175 17.87 3.68 0.19
CA GLU A 175 17.92 2.37 0.85
C GLU A 175 17.42 1.26 -0.07
N PRO A 176 18.34 0.57 -0.80
CA PRO A 176 17.95 -0.39 -1.84
C PRO A 176 17.03 -1.50 -1.29
N ASP A 177 15.76 -1.42 -1.66
CA ASP A 177 14.73 -2.42 -1.38
C ASP A 177 14.05 -2.73 -2.71
N THR A 178 14.63 -3.69 -3.41
CA THR A 178 14.20 -4.07 -4.76
C THR A 178 12.74 -4.50 -4.80
N ALA A 179 12.24 -5.11 -3.72
CA ALA A 179 10.84 -5.53 -3.61
C ALA A 179 9.90 -4.32 -3.54
N PHE A 180 10.24 -3.31 -2.73
CA PHE A 180 9.49 -2.05 -2.67
C PHE A 180 9.51 -1.32 -4.02
N CYS A 181 10.68 -1.22 -4.66
CA CYS A 181 10.80 -0.52 -5.95
C CYS A 181 10.06 -1.22 -7.08
N ASN A 182 10.06 -2.55 -7.09
CA ASN A 182 9.25 -3.33 -8.01
C ASN A 182 7.75 -3.09 -7.79
N ALA A 183 7.30 -2.96 -6.53
CA ALA A 183 5.92 -2.63 -6.23
C ALA A 183 5.54 -1.21 -6.67
N LEU A 184 6.44 -0.24 -6.48
CA LEU A 184 6.26 1.13 -6.98
C LEU A 184 6.16 1.15 -8.51
N ASN A 185 6.96 0.36 -9.22
CA ASN A 185 6.88 0.23 -10.68
C ASN A 185 5.55 -0.38 -11.14
N ARG A 186 4.98 -1.33 -10.39
CA ARG A 186 3.64 -1.87 -10.69
C ARG A 186 2.56 -0.80 -10.59
N PHE A 187 2.65 0.10 -9.60
CA PHE A 187 1.76 1.26 -9.52
C PHE A 187 1.90 2.16 -10.75
N THR A 188 3.12 2.41 -11.23
CA THR A 188 3.36 3.18 -12.45
C THR A 188 2.66 2.58 -13.66
N SER A 189 2.79 1.26 -13.85
CA SER A 189 2.12 0.53 -14.93
C SER A 189 0.59 0.61 -14.83
N LEU A 190 0.05 0.49 -13.61
CA LEU A 190 -1.38 0.64 -13.35
C LEU A 190 -1.87 2.04 -13.72
N HIS A 191 -1.14 3.09 -13.33
CA HIS A 191 -1.50 4.47 -13.65
C HIS A 191 -1.46 4.76 -15.16
N GLU A 192 -0.45 4.24 -15.88
CA GLU A 192 -0.36 4.38 -17.33
C GLU A 192 -1.53 3.70 -18.05
N SER A 193 -1.98 2.53 -17.58
CA SER A 193 -3.12 1.80 -18.17
C SER A 193 -4.43 2.59 -18.15
N LEU A 194 -4.65 3.45 -17.15
CA LEU A 194 -5.86 4.30 -17.07
C LEU A 194 -5.93 5.35 -18.18
N LYS A 195 -4.78 5.84 -18.67
CA LYS A 195 -4.74 6.80 -19.78
C LYS A 195 -5.29 6.22 -21.08
N THR A 196 -5.21 4.90 -21.22
CA THR A 196 -5.67 4.18 -22.42
C THR A 196 -7.13 3.70 -22.31
N SER A 197 -7.79 3.90 -21.15
CA SER A 197 -9.18 3.48 -20.96
C SER A 197 -10.16 4.56 -21.46
N PRO A 198 -11.19 4.20 -22.27
CA PRO A 198 -12.23 5.12 -22.73
C PRO A 198 -13.05 5.78 -21.61
N SER A 199 -12.96 5.28 -20.37
CA SER A 199 -13.63 5.83 -19.20
C SER A 199 -12.78 6.85 -18.43
N ALA A 200 -11.72 7.41 -19.04
CA ALA A 200 -10.72 8.25 -18.38
C ALA A 200 -11.40 9.36 -17.57
N THR A 201 -11.32 9.16 -16.26
CA THR A 201 -12.21 9.72 -15.24
C THR A 201 -11.88 11.18 -14.89
N CYS A 202 -10.97 11.77 -15.67
CA CYS A 202 -10.52 13.16 -15.64
C CYS A 202 -10.33 13.64 -17.10
N ALA A 203 -11.43 13.73 -17.87
CA ALA A 203 -11.39 14.01 -19.31
C ALA A 203 -10.84 15.42 -19.68
N GLU A 204 -10.76 16.35 -18.73
CA GLU A 204 -10.29 17.72 -18.95
C GLU A 204 -8.86 17.98 -18.44
N THR A 205 -8.27 17.05 -17.69
CA THR A 205 -6.89 17.15 -17.18
C THR A 205 -6.11 15.94 -17.65
N GLU A 206 -5.26 16.12 -18.64
CA GLU A 206 -4.29 15.09 -19.03
C GLU A 206 -3.51 14.69 -17.78
N LEU A 207 -3.74 13.46 -17.28
CA LEU A 207 -2.94 12.90 -16.20
C LEU A 207 -1.48 12.90 -16.66
N PRO A 208 -0.56 13.61 -15.99
CA PRO A 208 0.81 13.69 -16.48
C PRO A 208 1.45 12.30 -16.45
N PRO A 209 2.35 11.97 -17.39
CA PRO A 209 3.19 10.78 -17.27
C PRO A 209 3.95 10.82 -15.96
N ILE A 210 3.91 9.74 -15.20
CA ILE A 210 4.76 9.58 -14.01
C ILE A 210 6.25 9.83 -14.34
N PRO A 211 6.77 9.40 -15.51
CA PRO A 211 8.13 9.73 -15.94
C PRO A 211 8.44 11.24 -16.02
N ASP A 212 7.47 12.09 -16.36
CA ASP A 212 7.69 13.54 -16.51
C ASP A 212 7.90 14.23 -15.15
N PHE A 213 7.34 13.66 -14.07
CA PHE A 213 7.62 14.11 -12.72
C PHE A 213 9.09 13.93 -12.35
N LEU A 214 9.68 12.79 -12.73
CA LEU A 214 11.08 12.45 -12.44
C LEU A 214 12.07 13.27 -13.27
N LEU A 215 11.71 13.60 -14.51
CA LEU A 215 12.53 14.46 -15.38
C LEU A 215 12.60 15.92 -14.86
N GLN A 216 11.52 16.46 -14.30
CA GLN A 216 11.49 17.83 -13.76
C GLN A 216 12.27 18.02 -12.45
N LEU A 217 12.49 16.95 -11.66
CA LEU A 217 13.37 17.01 -10.49
C LEU A 217 14.84 17.18 -10.89
N SER A 218 15.25 16.52 -11.98
CA SER A 218 16.63 16.59 -12.49
C SER A 218 17.03 18.00 -12.97
N THR A 219 16.06 18.84 -13.33
CA THR A 219 16.30 20.19 -13.86
C THR A 219 16.16 21.30 -12.83
N LYS A 220 15.42 21.08 -11.73
CA LYS A 220 15.22 22.08 -10.66
C LYS A 220 16.14 21.90 -9.46
N ASP A 221 16.59 20.69 -9.16
CA ASP A 221 17.54 20.44 -8.07
C ASP A 221 18.97 20.71 -8.53
N LYS A 222 19.33 21.99 -8.53
CA LYS A 222 20.72 22.46 -8.63
C LYS A 222 21.42 22.25 -7.28
N TYR A 223 21.51 21.00 -6.81
CA TYR A 223 22.43 20.60 -5.75
C TYR A 223 23.24 19.36 -6.17
N ALA A 224 24.54 19.49 -5.93
CA ALA A 224 25.61 18.81 -6.61
C ALA A 224 26.07 17.53 -5.89
N LYS A 225 26.70 16.65 -6.69
CA LYS A 225 27.52 15.49 -6.34
C LYS A 225 26.83 14.18 -5.94
N THR A 226 26.09 13.60 -6.90
CA THR A 226 26.14 12.15 -7.27
C THR A 226 25.59 11.94 -8.70
N THR A 227 25.70 12.97 -9.54
CA THR A 227 25.03 13.09 -10.84
C THR A 227 25.47 12.05 -11.87
N THR A 228 26.59 11.36 -11.65
CA THR A 228 27.10 10.34 -12.57
C THR A 228 26.42 8.98 -12.38
N GLU A 229 26.03 8.62 -11.16
CA GLU A 229 25.36 7.34 -10.87
C GLU A 229 23.86 7.43 -11.10
N GLY A 230 23.22 8.53 -10.68
CA GLY A 230 21.80 8.78 -10.97
C GLY A 230 21.51 8.84 -12.48
N LYS A 231 22.36 9.50 -13.28
CA LYS A 231 22.21 9.52 -14.75
C LYS A 231 22.47 8.15 -15.38
N LYS A 232 23.45 7.38 -14.89
CA LYS A 232 23.70 6.00 -15.34
C LYS A 232 22.53 5.06 -15.01
N LEU A 233 21.86 5.25 -13.88
CA LEU A 233 20.70 4.45 -13.47
C LEU A 233 19.45 4.77 -14.30
N ILE A 234 19.25 6.04 -14.67
CA ILE A 234 18.20 6.45 -15.60
C ILE A 234 18.44 5.84 -16.99
N GLN A 235 19.67 5.91 -17.50
CA GLN A 235 20.05 5.35 -18.81
C GLN A 235 20.03 3.80 -18.86
N ASN A 236 20.31 3.12 -17.75
CA ASN A 236 20.28 1.64 -17.67
C ASN A 236 18.92 1.07 -17.26
N SER A 237 17.92 1.90 -16.93
CA SER A 237 16.57 1.40 -16.76
C SER A 237 16.01 1.04 -18.13
N SER A 238 15.47 -0.18 -18.28
CA SER A 238 14.88 -0.69 -19.52
C SER A 238 13.71 0.17 -20.06
N TYR A 239 13.31 1.18 -19.29
CA TYR A 239 12.29 2.17 -19.61
C TYR A 239 12.73 3.16 -20.71
N TYR A 240 14.02 3.51 -20.81
CA TYR A 240 14.51 4.50 -21.77
C TYR A 240 15.16 3.90 -23.02
N SER A 241 15.45 2.60 -23.02
CA SER A 241 15.93 1.90 -24.22
C SER A 241 14.85 1.69 -25.28
N THR A 242 13.57 1.73 -24.90
CA THR A 242 12.43 1.50 -25.79
C THR A 242 11.85 2.78 -26.40
N PHE A 243 12.16 3.95 -25.85
CA PHE A 243 11.81 5.25 -26.44
C PHE A 243 13.08 5.99 -26.80
N GLY A 244 13.55 5.77 -28.04
CA GLY A 244 14.84 6.21 -28.55
C GLY A 244 15.19 7.66 -28.18
N LEU A 245 16.03 7.79 -27.15
CA LEU A 245 16.87 8.96 -26.97
C LEU A 245 18.07 8.81 -27.91
N THR A 246 17.96 9.40 -29.10
CA THR A 246 19.12 9.59 -29.97
C THR A 246 20.18 10.37 -29.19
N SER A 247 21.40 9.84 -29.24
CA SER A 247 22.59 10.38 -28.59
C SER A 247 22.78 11.85 -28.94
N LEU A 248 22.82 12.72 -27.94
CA LEU A 248 23.41 14.05 -28.09
C LEU A 248 24.93 13.88 -28.21
N THR A 249 25.41 13.68 -29.43
CA THR A 249 26.83 13.86 -29.76
C THR A 249 27.15 15.35 -29.62
N GLY A 250 28.06 15.66 -28.69
CA GLY A 250 28.51 17.03 -28.46
C GLY A 250 29.22 17.58 -29.69
N GLU A 251 28.65 18.63 -30.27
CA GLU A 251 29.40 19.55 -31.12
C GLU A 251 30.12 20.57 -30.22
N LYS A 252 31.44 20.55 -30.31
CA LYS A 252 32.30 21.64 -29.84
C LYS A 252 32.28 22.74 -30.91
N VAL A 253 32.01 23.98 -30.48
CA VAL A 253 32.51 25.20 -31.14
C VAL A 253 33.63 25.74 -30.29
#